data_AF-A0A257UC71-F1
#
_entry.id   AF-A0A257UC71-F1
#
_cell.length_a   1.000
_cell.length_b   1.000
_cell.length_c   1.000
_cell.angle_alpha   90.00
_cell.angle_beta   90.00
_cell.angle_gamma   90.00
#
_symmetry.space_group_name_H-M   'P 1'
#
loop_
_entity.id
_entity.type
_entity.pdbx_description
1 polymer ?
#
loop_
_entity_poly.entity_id
_entity_poly.type
_entity_poly.pdbx_seq_one_letter_code
_entity_poly.pdbx_strand_id
1 'polypeptide(L)'
;MPGVKACGRCGASLQLGAVAISVCPPRASAWAKWWRRRFWWSRVNWRHISETIDDLLLGRGVRQYPTWQVMVRMVVPGWPYFYRGNRIRGWAFLGTFLGLAPLALGTLGTVLGSIFLGLAVAVHASSVLDVVIAETRQSRARLTYAVICLAGVGLAVYWPLGYLAGAWTVPRQITADLPPFARGDVVLFSPGLYALRAPQPGDVVLYEVPSARVAGRYAGRAANYAIQGQRIDRVVAGPGEHVSIQGGKLLVDGKPSSYLPLDVARMPGALDVQVPAGFYAILPTTALREGMSLQGLDWQRVSLVPAHQILGRVYLRHWPWYRLSLF
;
A
#
# COMPACT_ATOMS: atom_id res chain seq x y z
N MET A 1 57.63 -44.54 -45.06
CA MET A 1 56.86 -44.57 -46.32
C MET A 1 56.42 -43.16 -46.70
N PRO A 2 57.14 -42.45 -47.57
CA PRO A 2 56.59 -41.28 -48.25
C PRO A 2 55.53 -41.76 -49.27
N GLY A 3 54.31 -41.20 -49.20
CA GLY A 3 53.26 -41.44 -50.21
C GLY A 3 51.95 -42.09 -49.74
N VAL A 4 51.82 -42.47 -48.47
CA VAL A 4 50.58 -43.10 -47.97
C VAL A 4 49.54 -42.02 -47.65
N LYS A 5 48.42 -42.00 -48.39
CA LYS A 5 47.37 -40.96 -48.29
C LYS A 5 46.35 -41.21 -47.17
N ALA A 6 46.37 -42.37 -46.53
CA ALA A 6 45.45 -42.75 -45.47
C ALA A 6 46.16 -43.53 -44.36
N CYS A 7 45.66 -43.42 -43.14
CA CYS A 7 46.11 -44.19 -41.99
C CYS A 7 45.76 -45.67 -42.18
N GLY A 8 46.76 -46.56 -42.20
CA GLY A 8 46.54 -47.99 -42.40
C GLY A 8 45.73 -48.68 -41.28
N ARG A 9 45.52 -48.03 -40.12
CA ARG A 9 44.78 -48.60 -38.99
C ARG A 9 43.30 -48.24 -38.97
N CYS A 10 42.93 -47.04 -39.41
CA CYS A 10 41.55 -46.55 -39.35
C CYS A 10 41.01 -46.02 -40.69
N GLY A 11 41.81 -46.04 -41.75
CA GLY A 11 41.43 -45.52 -43.06
C GLY A 11 41.32 -44.00 -43.15
N ALA A 12 41.57 -43.26 -42.06
CA ALA A 12 41.46 -41.81 -42.06
C ALA A 12 42.48 -41.17 -43.02
N SER A 13 41.99 -40.31 -43.93
CA SER A 13 42.83 -39.55 -44.86
C SER A 13 43.82 -38.66 -44.09
N LEU A 14 45.10 -38.74 -44.42
CA LEU A 14 46.15 -37.90 -43.85
C LEU A 14 46.35 -36.60 -44.66
N GLN A 15 45.55 -36.37 -45.70
CA GLN A 15 45.54 -35.11 -46.44
C GLN A 15 44.76 -34.04 -45.67
N LEU A 16 45.42 -33.44 -44.68
CA LEU A 16 44.90 -32.29 -43.91
C LEU A 16 44.54 -31.07 -44.78
N GLY A 17 45.05 -31.00 -46.01
CA GLY A 17 44.87 -29.85 -46.90
C GLY A 17 43.49 -29.68 -47.54
N ALA A 18 42.65 -30.74 -47.56
CA ALA A 18 41.36 -30.70 -48.27
C ALA A 18 40.13 -30.88 -47.37
N VAL A 19 40.32 -31.22 -46.09
CA VAL A 19 39.20 -31.34 -45.15
C VAL A 19 38.96 -29.96 -44.56
N ALA A 20 37.82 -29.35 -44.90
CA ALA A 20 37.34 -28.15 -44.23
C ALA A 20 37.07 -28.50 -42.76
N ILE A 21 38.08 -28.34 -41.90
CA ILE A 21 37.93 -28.46 -40.46
C ILE A 21 36.99 -27.34 -40.06
N SER A 22 35.73 -27.68 -39.77
CA SER A 22 34.77 -26.74 -39.20
C SER A 22 35.34 -26.33 -37.84
N VAL A 23 35.95 -25.15 -37.79
CA VAL A 23 36.43 -24.57 -36.54
C VAL A 23 35.19 -24.18 -35.74
N CYS A 24 34.71 -25.10 -34.91
CA CYS A 24 33.69 -24.85 -33.91
C CYS A 24 34.40 -24.59 -32.57
N PRO A 25 34.37 -23.36 -32.05
CA PRO A 25 33.51 -22.24 -32.45
C PRO A 25 34.12 -21.32 -33.54
N PRO A 26 33.28 -20.66 -34.38
CA PRO A 26 33.75 -19.76 -35.43
C PRO A 26 34.65 -18.65 -34.88
N ARG A 27 35.69 -18.29 -35.64
CA ARG A 27 36.65 -17.25 -35.27
C ARG A 27 35.90 -15.92 -35.12
N ALA A 28 35.86 -15.39 -33.90
CA ALA A 28 35.17 -14.13 -33.60
C ALA A 28 35.61 -13.00 -34.54
N SER A 29 34.64 -12.32 -35.17
CA SER A 29 34.89 -11.17 -36.04
C SER A 29 35.61 -10.05 -35.28
N ALA A 30 36.33 -9.19 -36.01
CA ALA A 30 37.05 -8.04 -35.43
C ALA A 30 36.10 -7.15 -34.62
N TRP A 31 34.87 -6.97 -35.09
CA TRP A 31 33.82 -6.23 -34.40
C TRP A 31 33.43 -6.87 -33.06
N ALA A 32 33.23 -8.19 -33.04
CA ALA A 32 32.92 -8.91 -31.80
C ALA A 32 34.08 -8.90 -30.80
N LYS A 33 35.33 -8.80 -31.26
CA LYS A 33 36.50 -8.63 -30.39
C LYS A 33 36.58 -7.21 -29.82
N TRP A 34 36.30 -6.19 -30.63
CA TRP A 34 36.27 -4.79 -30.20
C TRP A 34 35.19 -4.56 -29.13
N TRP A 35 33.97 -5.06 -29.36
CA TRP A 35 32.88 -5.02 -28.37
C TRP A 35 33.24 -5.76 -27.07
N ARG A 36 33.86 -6.94 -27.18
CA ARG A 36 34.33 -7.72 -26.01
C ARG A 36 35.43 -7.05 -25.19
N ARG A 37 36.17 -6.09 -25.77
CA ARG A 37 37.17 -5.28 -25.06
C ARG A 37 36.54 -4.05 -24.42
N ARG A 38 35.61 -3.38 -25.11
CA ARG A 38 34.99 -2.13 -24.63
C ARG A 38 33.98 -2.37 -23.49
N PHE A 39 33.24 -3.47 -23.53
CA PHE A 39 32.21 -3.81 -22.54
C PHE A 39 32.58 -5.07 -21.78
N TRP A 40 33.59 -5.02 -20.90
CA TRP A 40 34.04 -6.19 -20.13
C TRP A 40 32.91 -6.86 -19.32
N TRP A 41 32.00 -6.06 -18.76
CA TRP A 41 30.71 -6.42 -18.13
C TRP A 41 29.82 -7.32 -19.01
N SER A 42 29.91 -7.17 -20.35
CA SER A 42 29.17 -8.01 -21.29
C SER A 42 29.71 -9.43 -21.40
N ARG A 43 30.94 -9.74 -20.94
CA ARG A 43 31.48 -11.11 -21.00
C ARG A 43 30.74 -12.07 -20.09
N VAL A 44 30.32 -11.60 -18.90
CA VAL A 44 29.53 -12.38 -17.94
C VAL A 44 28.13 -12.60 -18.48
N ASN A 45 27.52 -11.56 -19.07
CA ASN A 45 26.20 -11.69 -19.68
C ASN A 45 26.19 -12.51 -20.97
N TRP A 46 27.23 -12.43 -21.82
CA TRP A 46 27.24 -13.19 -23.07
C TRP A 46 27.29 -14.70 -22.80
N ARG A 47 28.15 -15.18 -21.89
CA ARG A 47 28.17 -16.63 -21.60
C ARG A 47 26.83 -17.13 -21.07
N HIS A 48 26.19 -16.37 -20.17
CA HIS A 48 24.84 -16.69 -19.73
C HIS A 48 23.82 -16.63 -20.87
N ILE A 49 23.90 -15.65 -21.77
CA ILE A 49 23.01 -15.57 -22.94
C ILE A 49 23.25 -16.76 -23.89
N SER A 50 24.50 -17.16 -24.14
CA SER A 50 24.80 -18.31 -25.01
C SER A 50 24.39 -19.63 -24.40
N GLU A 51 24.63 -19.85 -23.11
CA GLU A 51 24.15 -21.05 -22.39
C GLU A 51 22.61 -21.07 -22.37
N THR A 52 21.97 -19.91 -22.18
CA THR A 52 20.52 -19.78 -22.30
C THR A 52 20.05 -20.08 -23.73
N ILE A 53 20.81 -19.72 -24.78
CA ILE A 53 20.56 -19.99 -26.21
C ILE A 53 20.80 -21.44 -26.60
N ASP A 54 21.71 -22.15 -25.93
CA ASP A 54 21.97 -23.57 -26.18
C ASP A 54 20.92 -24.44 -25.47
N ASP A 55 20.54 -24.10 -24.23
CA ASP A 55 19.41 -24.73 -23.54
C ASP A 55 18.10 -24.42 -24.27
N LEU A 56 17.87 -23.15 -24.64
CA LEU A 56 17.49 -22.76 -26.02
C LEU A 56 17.08 -23.79 -27.07
N LEU A 57 18.08 -24.32 -27.75
CA LEU A 57 17.90 -25.13 -28.94
C LEU A 57 17.66 -26.59 -28.59
N LEU A 58 18.09 -27.03 -27.40
CA LEU A 58 18.10 -28.44 -27.03
C LEU A 58 16.83 -28.94 -26.32
N GLY A 59 15.93 -28.06 -25.88
CA GLY A 59 14.60 -28.45 -25.38
C GLY A 59 14.58 -29.37 -24.16
N ARG A 60 15.70 -29.52 -23.45
CA ARG A 60 15.83 -30.37 -22.26
C ARG A 60 15.35 -29.65 -21.00
N GLY A 61 14.04 -29.38 -20.91
CA GLY A 61 13.43 -28.86 -19.68
C GLY A 61 12.76 -29.98 -18.90
N VAL A 62 13.44 -30.58 -17.93
CA VAL A 62 12.76 -31.39 -16.91
C VAL A 62 11.97 -30.42 -16.06
N ARG A 63 10.64 -30.45 -16.17
CA ARG A 63 9.71 -29.62 -15.39
C ARG A 63 9.93 -29.85 -13.89
N GLN A 64 10.84 -29.11 -13.28
CA GLN A 64 11.04 -29.14 -11.84
C GLN A 64 10.09 -28.12 -11.21
N TYR A 65 8.96 -28.61 -10.70
CA TYR A 65 8.10 -27.81 -9.83
C TYR A 65 8.92 -27.34 -8.62
N PRO A 66 8.73 -26.10 -8.14
CA PRO A 66 9.42 -25.62 -6.96
C PRO A 66 9.09 -26.54 -5.78
N THR A 67 10.10 -26.97 -5.05
CA THR A 67 9.89 -27.75 -3.82
C THR A 67 9.12 -26.91 -2.80
N TRP A 68 8.40 -27.56 -1.88
CA TRP A 68 7.69 -26.87 -0.79
C TRP A 68 8.59 -25.87 -0.03
N GLN A 69 9.86 -26.22 0.17
CA GLN A 69 10.84 -25.34 0.81
C GLN A 69 11.07 -24.03 0.04
N VAL A 70 11.03 -24.08 -1.29
CA VAL A 70 11.13 -22.88 -2.13
C VAL A 70 9.82 -22.09 -2.09
N MET A 71 8.66 -22.77 -2.11
CA MET A 71 7.34 -22.13 -2.04
C MET A 71 7.15 -21.30 -0.77
N VAL A 72 7.47 -21.82 0.42
CA VAL A 72 7.35 -21.05 1.68
C VAL A 72 8.22 -19.79 1.66
N ARG A 73 9.40 -19.85 1.03
CA ARG A 73 10.30 -18.69 0.91
C ARG A 73 9.80 -17.65 -0.07
N MET A 74 8.84 -17.98 -0.95
CA MET A 74 8.24 -17.02 -1.89
C MET A 74 7.40 -15.94 -1.19
N VAL A 75 7.09 -16.09 0.11
CA VAL A 75 6.40 -15.05 0.91
C VAL A 75 7.21 -13.76 1.00
N VAL A 76 8.55 -13.84 0.87
CA VAL A 76 9.43 -12.68 0.87
C VAL A 76 10.07 -12.55 -0.53
N PRO A 77 9.91 -11.41 -1.21
CA PRO A 77 10.52 -11.21 -2.52
C PRO A 77 12.04 -11.34 -2.45
N GLY A 78 12.62 -12.04 -3.42
CA GLY A 78 14.07 -12.27 -3.49
C GLY A 78 14.60 -13.42 -2.62
N TRP A 79 13.90 -13.86 -1.57
CA TRP A 79 14.39 -14.91 -0.67
C TRP A 79 14.67 -16.26 -1.34
N PRO A 80 13.83 -16.76 -2.27
CA PRO A 80 14.11 -17.99 -3.00
C PRO A 80 15.46 -17.99 -3.74
N TYR A 81 15.94 -16.82 -4.19
CA TYR A 81 17.21 -16.70 -4.89
C TYR A 81 18.42 -16.85 -3.96
N PHE A 82 18.34 -16.33 -2.74
CA PHE A 82 19.40 -16.56 -1.75
C PHE A 82 19.54 -18.03 -1.42
N TYR A 83 18.42 -18.75 -1.30
CA TYR A 83 18.42 -20.19 -1.07
C TYR A 83 19.05 -20.97 -2.24
N ARG A 84 18.82 -20.53 -3.48
CA ARG A 84 19.46 -21.10 -4.69
C ARG A 84 20.90 -20.58 -4.95
N GLY A 85 21.47 -19.79 -4.05
CA GLY A 85 22.82 -19.23 -4.19
C GLY A 85 22.94 -18.00 -5.12
N ASN A 86 21.85 -17.52 -5.73
CA ASN A 86 21.86 -16.38 -6.63
C ASN A 86 21.67 -15.05 -5.88
N ARG A 87 22.73 -14.57 -5.23
CA ARG A 87 22.67 -13.36 -4.38
C ARG A 87 22.28 -12.10 -5.13
N ILE A 88 22.75 -11.92 -6.37
CA ILE A 88 22.52 -10.68 -7.14
C ILE A 88 21.02 -10.53 -7.44
N ARG A 89 20.36 -11.57 -7.96
CA ARG A 89 18.91 -11.53 -8.21
C ARG A 89 18.11 -11.39 -6.92
N GLY A 90 18.52 -12.08 -5.86
CA GLY A 90 17.89 -11.96 -4.54
C GLY A 90 17.89 -10.52 -4.04
N TRP A 91 19.05 -9.86 -4.09
CA TRP A 91 19.19 -8.46 -3.70
C TRP A 91 18.46 -7.50 -4.62
N ALA A 92 18.40 -7.76 -5.93
CA ALA A 92 17.63 -6.92 -6.85
C ALA A 92 16.15 -6.90 -6.45
N PHE A 93 15.51 -8.06 -6.32
CA PHE A 93 14.09 -8.13 -5.95
C PHE A 93 13.82 -7.63 -4.53
N LEU A 94 14.60 -8.11 -3.55
CA LEU A 94 14.42 -7.71 -2.16
C LEU A 94 14.70 -6.21 -1.96
N GLY A 95 15.79 -5.71 -2.53
CA GLY A 95 16.19 -4.29 -2.42
C GLY A 95 15.17 -3.37 -3.05
N THR A 96 14.67 -3.67 -4.26
CA THR A 96 13.60 -2.88 -4.87
C THR A 96 12.33 -2.90 -4.04
N PHE A 97 11.94 -4.08 -3.52
CA PHE A 97 10.78 -4.19 -2.63
C PHE A 97 10.94 -3.36 -1.35
N LEU A 98 12.09 -3.47 -0.68
CA LEU A 98 12.41 -2.72 0.53
C LEU A 98 12.56 -1.21 0.28
N GLY A 99 12.82 -0.78 -0.95
CA GLY A 99 12.74 0.64 -1.32
C GLY A 99 11.29 1.11 -1.50
N LEU A 100 10.45 0.32 -2.18
CA LEU A 100 9.07 0.69 -2.49
C LEU A 100 8.12 0.59 -1.29
N ALA A 101 8.28 -0.44 -0.45
CA ALA A 101 7.36 -0.69 0.66
C ALA A 101 7.34 0.45 1.71
N PRO A 102 8.48 0.99 2.18
CA PRO A 102 8.48 2.14 3.08
C PRO A 102 7.92 3.41 2.42
N LEU A 103 8.16 3.62 1.12
CA LEU A 103 7.54 4.74 0.40
C LEU A 103 6.02 4.60 0.33
N ALA A 104 5.53 3.39 0.08
CA ALA A 104 4.10 3.08 0.10
C ALA A 104 3.48 3.30 1.48
N LEU A 105 4.13 2.84 2.55
CA LEU A 105 3.68 3.02 3.93
C LEU A 105 3.74 4.48 4.39
N GLY A 106 4.81 5.19 4.03
CA GLY A 106 4.98 6.61 4.38
C GLY A 106 4.00 7.53 3.67
N THR A 107 3.44 7.09 2.54
CA THR A 107 2.45 7.84 1.75
C THR A 107 1.09 7.13 1.73
N LEU A 108 0.82 6.27 2.72
CA LEU A 108 -0.38 5.45 2.80
C LEU A 108 -1.65 6.32 2.76
N GLY A 109 -2.67 5.89 2.02
CA GLY A 109 -3.91 6.67 1.83
C GLY A 109 -3.80 7.83 0.84
N THR A 110 -2.67 7.96 0.14
CA THR A 110 -2.53 8.87 -1.00
C THR A 110 -2.49 8.10 -2.34
N VAL A 111 -2.62 8.83 -3.45
CA VAL A 111 -2.41 8.27 -4.80
C VAL A 111 -0.99 7.72 -4.96
N LEU A 112 0.03 8.44 -4.49
CA LEU A 112 1.42 8.00 -4.54
C LEU A 112 1.64 6.70 -3.75
N GLY A 113 1.06 6.60 -2.55
CA GLY A 113 1.13 5.38 -1.75
C GLY A 113 0.53 4.18 -2.45
N SER A 114 -0.59 4.37 -3.15
CA SER A 114 -1.23 3.32 -3.94
C SER A 114 -0.35 2.87 -5.12
N ILE A 115 0.33 3.81 -5.79
CA ILE A 115 1.29 3.50 -6.87
C ILE A 115 2.48 2.70 -6.32
N PHE A 116 3.11 3.16 -5.24
CA PHE A 116 4.26 2.47 -4.65
C PHE A 116 3.86 1.09 -4.11
N LEU A 117 2.67 0.95 -3.51
CA LEU A 117 2.15 -0.34 -3.05
C LEU A 117 1.93 -1.30 -4.22
N GLY A 118 1.30 -0.83 -5.30
CA GLY A 118 1.09 -1.62 -6.52
C GLY A 118 2.42 -2.08 -7.15
N LEU A 119 3.42 -1.20 -7.20
CA LEU A 119 4.76 -1.55 -7.67
C LEU A 119 5.45 -2.56 -6.76
N ALA A 120 5.32 -2.42 -5.43
CA ALA A 120 5.88 -3.37 -4.47
C ALA A 120 5.26 -4.77 -4.64
N VAL A 121 3.94 -4.85 -4.79
CA VAL A 121 3.22 -6.11 -5.10
C VAL A 121 3.67 -6.68 -6.44
N ALA A 122 3.83 -5.84 -7.47
CA ALA A 122 4.29 -6.28 -8.78
C ALA A 122 5.72 -6.84 -8.76
N VAL A 123 6.64 -6.21 -8.01
CA VAL A 123 8.00 -6.71 -7.78
C VAL A 123 7.97 -8.06 -7.05
N HIS A 124 7.08 -8.21 -6.07
CA HIS A 124 6.89 -9.46 -5.36
C HIS A 124 6.37 -10.57 -6.28
N ALA A 125 5.28 -10.33 -6.99
CA ALA A 125 4.73 -11.28 -7.96
C ALA A 125 5.76 -11.64 -9.05
N SER A 126 6.53 -10.67 -9.54
CA SER A 126 7.59 -10.89 -10.54
C SER A 126 8.72 -11.76 -10.00
N SER A 127 9.09 -11.60 -8.72
CA SER A 127 10.08 -12.44 -8.05
C SER A 127 9.64 -13.90 -8.00
N VAL A 128 8.37 -14.14 -7.64
CA VAL A 128 7.75 -15.48 -7.65
C VAL A 128 7.69 -16.05 -9.07
N LEU A 129 7.28 -15.23 -10.03
CA LEU A 129 7.17 -15.61 -11.43
C LEU A 129 8.49 -16.08 -12.02
N ASP A 130 9.58 -15.35 -11.77
CA ASP A 130 10.93 -15.69 -12.27
C ASP A 130 11.42 -17.03 -11.67
N VAL A 131 10.98 -17.38 -10.45
CA VAL A 131 11.29 -18.69 -9.84
C VAL A 131 10.47 -19.84 -10.46
N VAL A 132 9.19 -19.59 -10.76
CA VAL A 132 8.23 -20.59 -11.28
C VAL A 132 8.42 -20.86 -12.77
N ILE A 133 8.75 -19.82 -13.55
CA ILE A 133 8.81 -19.87 -15.02
C ILE A 133 10.26 -19.74 -15.53
N ALA A 134 11.26 -20.08 -14.71
CA ALA A 134 12.65 -20.04 -15.16
C ALA A 134 12.86 -20.78 -16.50
N GLU A 135 12.07 -21.83 -16.78
CA GLU A 135 12.24 -22.72 -17.94
C GLU A 135 11.10 -22.68 -18.98
N THR A 136 9.96 -22.03 -18.72
CA THR A 136 8.83 -22.06 -19.68
C THR A 136 8.95 -20.97 -20.73
N ARG A 137 8.90 -21.35 -22.01
CA ARG A 137 9.05 -20.44 -23.17
C ARG A 137 7.76 -20.01 -23.84
N GLN A 138 6.69 -20.77 -23.63
CA GLN A 138 5.41 -20.48 -24.27
C GLN A 138 4.80 -19.21 -23.68
N SER A 139 4.63 -18.15 -24.48
CA SER A 139 4.10 -16.85 -24.02
C SER A 139 2.72 -16.95 -23.38
N ARG A 140 1.87 -17.86 -23.88
CA ARG A 140 0.54 -18.12 -23.30
C ARG A 140 0.66 -18.68 -21.89
N ALA A 141 1.49 -19.72 -21.71
CA ALA A 141 1.75 -20.28 -20.39
C ALA A 141 2.36 -19.24 -19.45
N ARG A 142 3.25 -18.38 -19.96
CA ARG A 142 3.82 -17.27 -19.18
C ARG A 142 2.76 -16.30 -18.67
N LEU A 143 1.83 -15.90 -19.52
CA LEU A 143 0.73 -15.03 -19.12
C LEU A 143 -0.17 -15.71 -18.08
N THR A 144 -0.53 -16.99 -18.29
CA THR A 144 -1.35 -17.76 -17.35
C THR A 144 -0.68 -17.84 -15.97
N TYR A 145 0.60 -18.22 -15.93
CA TYR A 145 1.35 -18.27 -14.68
C TYR A 145 1.54 -16.88 -14.05
N ALA A 146 1.66 -15.81 -14.84
CA ALA A 146 1.73 -14.44 -14.32
C ALA A 146 0.45 -14.07 -13.58
N VAL A 147 -0.71 -14.34 -14.18
CA VAL A 147 -2.02 -14.15 -13.54
C VAL A 147 -2.13 -15.00 -12.26
N ILE A 148 -1.75 -16.28 -12.33
CA ILE A 148 -1.80 -17.19 -11.16
C ILE A 148 -0.86 -16.72 -10.05
N CYS A 149 0.38 -16.33 -10.35
CA CYS A 149 1.33 -15.86 -9.35
C CYS A 149 0.88 -14.53 -8.74
N LEU A 150 0.36 -13.60 -9.54
CA LEU A 150 -0.17 -12.34 -9.05
C LEU A 150 -1.39 -12.57 -8.14
N ALA A 151 -2.33 -13.42 -8.56
CA ALA A 151 -3.49 -13.78 -7.75
C ALA A 151 -3.07 -14.51 -6.47
N GLY A 152 -2.13 -15.46 -6.55
CA GLY A 152 -1.61 -16.21 -5.41
C GLY A 152 -0.93 -15.31 -4.39
N VAL A 153 -0.03 -14.43 -4.82
CA VAL A 153 0.62 -13.43 -3.95
C VAL A 153 -0.42 -12.46 -3.37
N GLY A 154 -1.34 -11.97 -4.20
CA GLY A 154 -2.42 -11.07 -3.78
C GLY A 154 -3.31 -11.68 -2.70
N LEU A 155 -3.79 -12.91 -2.90
CA LEU A 155 -4.73 -13.57 -2.00
C LEU A 155 -4.06 -14.22 -0.78
N ALA A 156 -2.86 -14.79 -0.92
CA ALA A 156 -2.21 -15.51 0.18
C ALA A 156 -1.38 -14.58 1.09
N VAL A 157 -0.88 -13.46 0.56
CA VAL A 157 -0.01 -12.55 1.33
C VAL A 157 -0.73 -11.22 1.59
N TYR A 158 -1.11 -10.49 0.54
CA TYR A 158 -1.56 -9.11 0.71
C TYR A 158 -3.00 -8.98 1.21
N TRP A 159 -3.89 -9.90 0.85
CA TRP A 159 -5.27 -9.87 1.34
C TRP A 159 -5.36 -10.08 2.86
N PRO A 160 -4.74 -11.12 3.46
CA PRO A 160 -4.72 -11.27 4.92
C PRO A 160 -4.03 -10.09 5.61
N LEU A 161 -2.91 -9.61 5.08
CA LEU A 161 -2.20 -8.45 5.64
C LEU A 161 -3.06 -7.18 5.59
N GLY A 162 -3.74 -6.92 4.47
CA GLY A 162 -4.64 -5.79 4.31
C GLY A 162 -5.88 -5.88 5.21
N TYR A 163 -6.44 -7.08 5.36
CA TYR A 163 -7.56 -7.34 6.27
C TYR A 163 -7.16 -7.09 7.73
N LEU A 164 -6.03 -7.67 8.17
CA LEU A 164 -5.51 -7.46 9.52
C LEU A 164 -5.16 -5.99 9.74
N ALA A 165 -4.47 -5.34 8.79
CA ALA A 165 -4.16 -3.92 8.90
C ALA A 165 -5.44 -3.09 8.99
N GLY A 166 -6.45 -3.34 8.15
CA GLY A 166 -7.72 -2.62 8.15
C GLY A 166 -8.55 -2.78 9.42
N ALA A 167 -8.40 -3.89 10.14
CA ALA A 167 -9.04 -4.07 11.45
C ALA A 167 -8.48 -3.10 12.51
N TRP A 168 -7.21 -2.72 12.39
CA TRP A 168 -6.50 -1.91 13.40
C TRP A 168 -6.24 -0.48 12.97
N THR A 169 -6.02 -0.24 11.68
CA THR A 169 -5.55 1.01 11.12
C THR A 169 -6.10 1.21 9.72
N VAL A 170 -6.91 2.24 9.55
CA VAL A 170 -7.44 2.63 8.25
C VAL A 170 -6.99 4.06 7.93
N PRO A 171 -6.33 4.30 6.78
CA PRO A 171 -5.98 5.64 6.36
C PRO A 171 -7.22 6.37 5.79
N ARG A 172 -7.38 7.64 6.14
CA ARG A 172 -8.43 8.52 5.61
C ARG A 172 -7.84 9.84 5.15
N GLN A 173 -8.00 10.13 3.86
CA GLN A 173 -7.62 11.42 3.29
C GLN A 173 -8.69 12.47 3.56
N ILE A 174 -8.25 13.64 4.02
CA ILE A 174 -9.08 14.81 4.26
C ILE A 174 -9.32 15.54 2.94
N THR A 175 -10.57 15.74 2.55
CA THR A 175 -10.94 16.30 1.23
C THR A 175 -11.26 17.80 1.27
N ALA A 176 -11.35 18.39 2.46
CA ALA A 176 -11.70 19.80 2.68
C ALA A 176 -10.85 20.41 3.80
N ASP A 177 -10.65 21.72 3.77
CA ASP A 177 -9.93 22.43 4.83
C ASP A 177 -10.79 22.53 6.09
N LEU A 178 -10.34 21.88 7.15
CA LEU A 178 -11.08 21.67 8.39
C LEU A 178 -10.12 21.73 9.57
N PRO A 179 -9.89 22.91 10.19
CA PRO A 179 -8.93 23.04 11.28
C PRO A 179 -9.13 21.96 12.37
N PRO A 180 -8.06 21.33 12.86
CA PRO A 180 -6.64 21.56 12.58
C PRO A 180 -6.09 20.87 11.32
N PHE A 181 -6.94 20.21 10.54
CA PHE A 181 -6.59 19.54 9.29
C PHE A 181 -6.66 20.48 8.08
N ALA A 182 -5.86 20.20 7.06
CA ALA A 182 -6.07 20.80 5.74
C ALA A 182 -6.39 19.72 4.70
N ARG A 183 -6.90 20.16 3.56
CA ARG A 183 -7.13 19.29 2.41
C ARG A 183 -5.83 18.58 2.02
N GLY A 184 -5.92 17.28 1.81
CA GLY A 184 -4.80 16.42 1.46
C GLY A 184 -4.09 15.78 2.64
N ASP A 185 -4.35 16.22 3.88
CA ASP A 185 -3.88 15.52 5.07
C ASP A 185 -4.41 14.07 5.05
N VAL A 186 -3.61 13.13 5.57
CA VAL A 186 -4.07 11.75 5.80
C VAL A 186 -3.94 11.40 7.27
N VAL A 187 -5.09 11.08 7.85
CA VAL A 187 -5.19 10.60 9.23
C VAL A 187 -5.31 9.08 9.25
N LEU A 188 -4.75 8.48 10.28
CA LEU A 188 -4.96 7.08 10.61
C LEU A 188 -5.96 7.01 11.75
N PHE A 189 -6.99 6.18 11.57
CA PHE A 189 -7.94 5.88 12.62
C PHE A 189 -8.00 4.37 12.88
N SER A 190 -8.39 4.01 14.11
CA SER A 190 -8.46 2.63 14.56
C SER A 190 -9.91 2.22 14.86
N PRO A 191 -10.53 1.39 14.02
CA PRO A 191 -11.83 0.79 14.33
C PRO A 191 -11.74 -0.19 15.50
N GLY A 192 -10.69 -1.03 15.51
CA GLY A 192 -10.50 -2.08 16.52
C GLY A 192 -10.29 -1.56 17.94
N LEU A 193 -9.80 -0.33 18.12
CA LEU A 193 -9.61 0.24 19.47
C LEU A 193 -10.93 0.28 20.26
N TYR A 194 -12.05 0.60 19.59
CA TYR A 194 -13.36 0.67 20.25
C TYR A 194 -14.08 -0.66 20.38
N ALA A 195 -13.54 -1.74 19.81
CA ALA A 195 -13.98 -3.09 20.16
C ALA A 195 -13.53 -3.48 21.58
N LEU A 196 -12.47 -2.86 22.11
CA LEU A 196 -11.87 -3.21 23.41
C LEU A 196 -12.19 -2.20 24.52
N ARG A 197 -12.48 -0.94 24.17
CA ARG A 197 -12.80 0.12 25.13
C ARG A 197 -13.88 1.04 24.58
N ALA A 198 -14.70 1.61 25.46
CA ALA A 198 -15.64 2.66 25.05
C ALA A 198 -14.88 3.95 24.66
N PRO A 199 -15.44 4.79 23.76
CA PRO A 199 -14.94 6.14 23.53
C PRO A 199 -14.87 6.95 24.82
N GLN A 200 -13.83 7.78 24.96
CA GLN A 200 -13.61 8.61 26.13
C GLN A 200 -13.62 10.10 25.76
N PRO A 201 -14.08 11.00 26.65
CA PRO A 201 -13.86 12.42 26.49
C PRO A 201 -12.39 12.74 26.19
N GLY A 202 -12.17 13.60 25.21
CA GLY A 202 -10.84 13.93 24.72
C GLY A 202 -10.40 13.15 23.48
N ASP A 203 -10.94 11.96 23.22
CA ASP A 203 -10.63 11.20 22.00
C ASP A 203 -11.06 12.00 20.76
N VAL A 204 -10.18 12.05 19.75
CA VAL A 204 -10.56 12.52 18.41
C VAL A 204 -11.08 11.33 17.61
N VAL A 205 -12.29 11.42 17.07
CA VAL A 205 -12.98 10.27 16.48
C VAL A 205 -13.45 10.54 15.06
N LEU A 206 -13.39 9.51 14.22
CA LEU A 206 -14.14 9.46 12.98
C LEU A 206 -15.52 8.88 13.30
N TYR A 207 -16.59 9.56 12.91
CA TYR A 207 -17.96 9.15 13.20
C TYR A 207 -18.91 9.53 12.08
N GLU A 208 -20.08 8.90 12.02
CA GLU A 208 -21.18 9.30 11.15
C GLU A 208 -22.07 10.30 11.88
N VAL A 209 -22.31 11.46 11.26
CA VAL A 209 -23.21 12.46 11.86
C VAL A 209 -24.65 11.98 11.71
N PRO A 210 -25.48 12.07 12.77
CA PRO A 210 -26.91 11.83 12.67
C PRO A 210 -27.52 12.65 11.53
N SER A 211 -28.27 12.00 10.64
CA SER A 211 -28.84 12.68 9.48
C SER A 211 -29.84 13.75 9.94
N ALA A 212 -29.53 15.02 9.69
CA ALA A 212 -30.40 16.13 10.03
C ALA A 212 -30.64 17.02 8.81
N ARG A 213 -31.87 17.50 8.67
CA ARG A 213 -32.20 18.58 7.73
C ARG A 213 -32.36 19.86 8.51
N VAL A 214 -31.53 20.84 8.19
CA VAL A 214 -31.48 22.10 8.91
C VAL A 214 -31.81 23.24 7.96
N ALA A 215 -32.75 24.08 8.36
CA ALA A 215 -33.06 25.30 7.63
C ALA A 215 -31.93 26.31 7.83
N GLY A 216 -31.50 26.96 6.76
CA GLY A 216 -30.48 27.99 6.80
C GLY A 216 -30.60 28.94 5.62
N ARG A 217 -29.52 29.69 5.36
CA ARG A 217 -29.43 30.57 4.20
C ARG A 217 -28.19 30.25 3.37
N TYR A 218 -28.33 30.28 2.04
CA TYR A 218 -27.23 30.21 1.08
C TYR A 218 -27.33 31.41 0.16
N ALA A 219 -26.27 32.24 0.11
CA ALA A 219 -26.25 33.48 -0.69
C ALA A 219 -27.51 34.35 -0.49
N GLY A 220 -27.95 34.49 0.77
CA GLY A 220 -29.12 35.30 1.14
C GLY A 220 -30.49 34.64 0.92
N ARG A 221 -30.57 33.46 0.29
CA ARG A 221 -31.83 32.74 0.05
C ARG A 221 -32.03 31.63 1.08
N ALA A 222 -33.29 31.36 1.46
CA ALA A 222 -33.64 30.21 2.29
C ALA A 222 -33.17 28.92 1.62
N ALA A 223 -32.45 28.09 2.36
CA ALA A 223 -31.90 26.82 1.90
C ALA A 223 -32.07 25.76 2.99
N ASN A 224 -32.30 24.51 2.59
CA ASN A 224 -32.29 23.38 3.51
C ASN A 224 -30.99 22.61 3.31
N TYR A 225 -30.22 22.45 4.40
CA TYR A 225 -28.98 21.70 4.40
C TYR A 225 -29.21 20.31 4.96
N ALA A 226 -28.75 19.29 4.23
CA ALA A 226 -28.68 17.93 4.74
C ALA A 226 -27.29 17.71 5.35
N ILE A 227 -27.24 17.52 6.67
CA ILE A 227 -26.02 17.16 7.39
C ILE A 227 -26.01 15.65 7.50
N GLN A 228 -25.06 15.02 6.80
CA GLN A 228 -24.90 13.57 6.80
C GLN A 228 -23.45 13.18 6.45
N GLY A 229 -23.14 11.91 6.72
CA GLY A 229 -21.88 11.27 6.36
C GLY A 229 -20.80 11.39 7.44
N GLN A 230 -19.60 10.93 7.08
CA GLN A 230 -18.47 10.81 8.02
C GLN A 230 -17.84 12.16 8.35
N ARG A 231 -17.53 12.39 9.63
CA ARG A 231 -16.85 13.58 10.16
C ARG A 231 -15.81 13.20 11.20
N ILE A 232 -14.92 14.15 11.50
CA ILE A 232 -13.86 13.99 12.49
C ILE A 232 -13.98 15.12 13.50
N ASP A 233 -14.23 14.82 14.76
CA ASP A 233 -14.21 15.82 15.82
C ASP A 233 -13.85 15.18 17.16
N ARG A 234 -13.77 15.98 18.22
CA ARG A 234 -13.44 15.52 19.56
C ARG A 234 -14.69 15.14 20.34
N VAL A 235 -14.62 14.01 21.05
CA VAL A 235 -15.60 13.67 22.09
C VAL A 235 -15.44 14.66 23.23
N VAL A 236 -16.46 15.47 23.50
CA VAL A 236 -16.40 16.48 24.56
C VAL A 236 -16.98 15.96 25.88
N ALA A 237 -17.95 15.05 25.81
CA ALA A 237 -18.56 14.42 26.98
C ALA A 237 -19.11 13.03 26.64
N GLY A 238 -19.16 12.16 27.66
CA GLY A 238 -19.68 10.80 27.61
C GLY A 238 -21.12 10.67 28.13
N PRO A 239 -21.64 9.43 28.17
CA PRO A 239 -23.00 9.15 28.64
C PRO A 239 -23.22 9.63 30.08
N GLY A 240 -24.35 10.32 30.33
CA GLY A 240 -24.73 10.78 31.67
C GLY A 240 -24.14 12.13 32.10
N GLU A 241 -23.21 12.68 31.33
CA GLU A 241 -22.65 14.03 31.58
C GLU A 241 -23.58 15.11 30.99
N HIS A 242 -23.52 16.31 31.56
CA HIS A 242 -24.28 17.49 31.14
C HIS A 242 -23.38 18.47 30.40
N VAL A 243 -23.68 18.77 29.14
CA VAL A 243 -22.91 19.71 28.31
C VAL A 243 -23.67 21.02 28.19
N SER A 244 -23.01 22.12 28.57
CA SER A 244 -23.55 23.46 28.34
C SER A 244 -22.51 24.41 27.76
N ILE A 245 -22.97 25.40 26.99
CA ILE A 245 -22.12 26.48 26.49
C ILE A 245 -22.67 27.80 27.02
N GLN A 246 -21.89 28.46 27.87
CA GLN A 246 -22.26 29.71 28.52
C GLN A 246 -21.12 30.73 28.34
N GLY A 247 -21.44 31.92 27.83
CA GLY A 247 -20.44 32.97 27.60
C GLY A 247 -19.29 32.53 26.68
N GLY A 248 -19.58 31.68 25.68
CA GLY A 248 -18.57 31.15 24.76
C GLY A 248 -17.63 30.11 25.38
N LYS A 249 -17.91 29.61 26.58
CA LYS A 249 -17.14 28.55 27.25
C LYS A 249 -17.93 27.26 27.26
N LEU A 250 -17.27 26.17 26.87
CA LEU A 250 -17.81 24.81 26.99
C LEU A 250 -17.65 24.33 28.43
N LEU A 251 -18.77 23.95 29.04
CA LEU A 251 -18.87 23.39 30.37
C LEU A 251 -19.36 21.95 30.29
N VAL A 252 -18.78 21.05 31.07
CA VAL A 252 -19.24 19.68 31.31
C VAL A 252 -19.50 19.53 32.80
N ASP A 253 -20.71 19.14 33.17
CA ASP A 253 -21.21 19.08 34.55
C ASP A 253 -20.95 20.38 35.32
N GLY A 254 -21.18 21.52 34.65
CA GLY A 254 -20.98 22.86 35.21
C GLY A 254 -19.52 23.30 35.35
N LYS A 255 -18.54 22.46 34.98
CA LYS A 255 -17.10 22.78 35.04
C LYS A 255 -16.55 23.09 33.65
N PRO A 256 -15.60 24.04 33.50
CA PRO A 256 -14.92 24.25 32.23
C PRO A 256 -14.30 22.96 31.69
N SER A 257 -14.67 22.58 30.47
CA SER A 257 -14.12 21.39 29.82
C SER A 257 -12.67 21.63 29.37
N SER A 258 -11.78 20.70 29.67
CA SER A 258 -10.43 20.65 29.10
C SER A 258 -10.43 20.14 27.65
N TYR A 259 -11.52 19.49 27.22
CA TYR A 259 -11.67 18.90 25.90
C TYR A 259 -12.58 19.76 25.04
N LEU A 260 -11.95 20.67 24.30
CA LEU A 260 -12.64 21.52 23.32
C LEU A 260 -12.80 20.79 21.98
N PRO A 261 -13.85 21.11 21.19
CA PRO A 261 -13.96 20.61 19.82
C PRO A 261 -12.77 21.01 18.97
N LEU A 262 -12.57 20.34 17.84
CA LEU A 262 -11.41 20.60 16.97
C LEU A 262 -11.39 22.02 16.39
N ASP A 263 -12.55 22.59 16.08
CA ASP A 263 -12.69 23.98 15.64
C ASP A 263 -13.55 24.80 16.61
N VAL A 264 -12.87 25.38 17.60
CA VAL A 264 -13.51 26.20 18.66
C VAL A 264 -14.19 27.44 18.09
N ALA A 265 -13.70 27.98 16.96
CA ALA A 265 -14.29 29.18 16.35
C ALA A 265 -15.70 28.93 15.80
N ARG A 266 -16.08 27.67 15.59
CA ARG A 266 -17.39 27.24 15.09
C ARG A 266 -18.30 26.64 16.14
N MET A 267 -17.92 26.74 17.42
CA MET A 267 -18.76 26.32 18.53
C MET A 267 -20.07 27.13 18.58
N PRO A 268 -21.23 26.54 18.94
CA PRO A 268 -22.45 27.32 19.11
C PRO A 268 -22.29 28.40 20.17
N GLY A 269 -23.07 29.48 20.05
CA GLY A 269 -23.16 30.51 21.09
C GLY A 269 -23.83 30.01 22.37
N ALA A 270 -24.74 29.05 22.25
CA ALA A 270 -25.42 28.40 23.37
C ALA A 270 -25.76 26.95 23.03
N LEU A 271 -25.60 26.08 24.01
CA LEU A 271 -26.01 24.67 23.99
C LEU A 271 -26.30 24.28 25.42
N ASP A 272 -27.31 23.45 25.63
CA ASP A 272 -27.65 22.90 26.93
C ASP A 272 -28.26 21.51 26.72
N VAL A 273 -27.51 20.45 27.04
CA VAL A 273 -27.89 19.08 26.73
C VAL A 273 -27.36 18.09 27.76
N GLN A 274 -28.27 17.25 28.26
CA GLN A 274 -27.92 16.05 28.99
C GLN A 274 -27.59 14.92 28.00
N VAL A 275 -26.40 14.31 28.11
CA VAL A 275 -26.00 13.21 27.23
C VAL A 275 -26.70 11.92 27.65
N PRO A 276 -27.55 11.30 26.80
CA PRO A 276 -28.23 10.07 27.15
C PRO A 276 -27.30 8.86 27.26
N ALA A 277 -27.78 7.79 27.90
CA ALA A 277 -27.08 6.51 27.90
C ALA A 277 -26.84 5.99 26.47
N GLY A 278 -25.62 5.55 26.16
CA GLY A 278 -25.24 5.05 24.83
C GLY A 278 -24.95 6.14 23.77
N PHE A 279 -24.97 7.41 24.17
CA PHE A 279 -24.62 8.55 23.32
C PHE A 279 -23.37 9.26 23.83
N TYR A 280 -22.73 9.99 22.93
CA TYR A 280 -21.61 10.87 23.21
C TYR A 280 -21.90 12.27 22.68
N ALA A 281 -21.45 13.29 23.41
CA ALA A 281 -21.45 14.64 22.89
C ALA A 281 -20.22 14.84 22.01
N ILE A 282 -20.45 15.06 20.72
CA ILE A 282 -19.43 15.39 19.73
C ILE A 282 -19.95 16.58 18.94
N LEU A 283 -19.37 17.77 19.15
CA LEU A 283 -19.81 18.96 18.44
C LEU A 283 -19.29 18.89 17.00
N PRO A 284 -20.13 18.91 15.95
CA PRO A 284 -19.68 18.73 14.57
C PRO A 284 -19.06 20.00 13.98
N THR A 285 -18.09 20.60 14.67
CA THR A 285 -17.47 21.88 14.30
C THR A 285 -16.71 21.80 12.98
N THR A 286 -16.13 20.64 12.68
CA THR A 286 -15.50 20.33 11.38
C THR A 286 -16.49 19.94 10.28
N ALA A 287 -17.79 19.84 10.56
CA ALA A 287 -18.80 19.47 9.57
C ALA A 287 -19.46 20.66 8.90
N LEU A 288 -19.37 21.83 9.52
CA LEU A 288 -20.10 23.01 9.09
C LEU A 288 -19.44 23.64 7.87
N ARG A 289 -20.26 24.04 6.90
CA ARG A 289 -19.81 24.90 5.81
C ARG A 289 -19.79 26.35 6.26
N GLU A 290 -18.94 27.15 5.64
CA GLU A 290 -18.95 28.59 5.84
C GLU A 290 -20.35 29.16 5.51
N GLY A 291 -20.85 30.04 6.38
CA GLY A 291 -22.20 30.60 6.28
C GLY A 291 -23.33 29.68 6.76
N MET A 292 -23.06 28.43 7.13
CA MET A 292 -24.04 27.58 7.80
C MET A 292 -24.09 27.97 9.28
N SER A 293 -25.29 28.33 9.75
CA SER A 293 -25.56 28.56 11.16
C SER A 293 -26.64 27.58 11.61
N LEU A 294 -26.31 26.74 12.58
CA LEU A 294 -27.27 25.86 13.24
C LEU A 294 -27.90 26.59 14.43
N GLN A 295 -29.19 26.39 14.64
CA GLN A 295 -29.89 26.89 15.82
C GLN A 295 -29.84 25.84 16.95
N GLY A 296 -30.16 26.25 18.18
CA GLY A 296 -29.91 25.43 19.40
C GLY A 296 -30.42 23.98 19.31
N LEU A 297 -31.67 23.76 18.88
CA LEU A 297 -32.23 22.41 18.73
C LEU A 297 -31.54 21.60 17.64
N ASP A 298 -31.05 22.25 16.57
CA ASP A 298 -30.31 21.57 15.51
C ASP A 298 -28.96 21.11 16.03
N TRP A 299 -28.25 21.96 16.79
CA TRP A 299 -27.01 21.59 17.47
C TRP A 299 -27.19 20.38 18.36
N GLN A 300 -28.21 20.39 19.24
CA GLN A 300 -28.48 19.25 20.11
C GLN A 300 -28.66 17.95 19.33
N ARG A 301 -29.41 17.99 18.21
CA ARG A 301 -29.68 16.81 17.38
C ARG A 301 -28.43 16.26 16.70
N VAL A 302 -27.56 17.13 16.19
CA VAL A 302 -26.34 16.69 15.47
C VAL A 302 -25.16 16.43 16.40
N SER A 303 -25.20 16.93 17.63
CA SER A 303 -24.12 16.78 18.61
C SER A 303 -24.24 15.53 19.49
N LEU A 304 -25.42 14.92 19.58
CA LEU A 304 -25.60 13.65 20.27
C LEU A 304 -25.40 12.48 19.31
N VAL A 305 -24.22 11.86 19.39
CA VAL A 305 -23.80 10.78 18.49
C VAL A 305 -23.95 9.43 19.21
N PRO A 306 -24.77 8.50 18.70
CA PRO A 306 -24.83 7.14 19.21
C PRO A 306 -23.47 6.45 19.16
N ALA A 307 -23.14 5.64 20.16
CA ALA A 307 -21.86 4.93 20.23
C ALA A 307 -21.54 4.10 18.96
N HIS A 308 -22.55 3.48 18.35
CA HIS A 308 -22.40 2.67 17.13
C HIS A 308 -22.09 3.49 15.87
N GLN A 309 -22.28 4.82 15.89
CA GLN A 309 -21.91 5.71 14.79
C GLN A 309 -20.46 6.19 14.88
N ILE A 310 -19.75 5.88 15.98
CA ILE A 310 -18.33 6.19 16.15
C ILE A 310 -17.51 5.07 15.50
N LEU A 311 -16.92 5.37 14.35
CA LEU A 311 -16.21 4.40 13.52
C LEU A 311 -14.82 4.05 14.06
N GLY A 312 -14.19 4.94 14.81
CA GLY A 312 -12.88 4.68 15.42
C GLY A 312 -12.17 5.94 15.88
N ARG A 313 -11.12 5.74 16.70
CA ARG A 313 -10.27 6.83 17.19
C ARG A 313 -9.25 7.23 16.13
N VAL A 314 -9.20 8.51 15.79
CA VAL A 314 -8.09 9.13 15.06
C VAL A 314 -6.93 9.32 16.04
N TYR A 315 -5.77 8.76 15.72
CA TYR A 315 -4.60 8.78 16.62
C TYR A 315 -3.35 9.39 15.99
N LEU A 316 -3.29 9.50 14.65
CA LEU A 316 -2.13 10.03 13.95
C LEU A 316 -2.55 10.76 12.67
N ARG A 317 -2.07 11.99 12.47
CA ARG A 317 -1.93 12.57 11.13
C ARG A 317 -0.52 12.25 10.65
N HIS A 318 -0.42 11.40 9.64
CA HIS A 318 0.88 10.90 9.17
C HIS A 318 1.37 11.58 7.88
N TRP A 319 0.44 12.09 7.06
CA TRP A 319 0.75 12.79 5.82
C TRP A 319 0.07 14.18 5.80
N PRO A 320 0.74 15.22 5.28
CA PRO A 320 2.14 15.24 4.84
C PRO A 320 3.13 15.17 6.02
N TRP A 321 4.34 14.65 5.79
CA TRP A 321 5.31 14.39 6.87
C TRP A 321 5.68 15.64 7.70
N TYR A 322 5.66 16.83 7.10
CA TYR A 322 5.92 18.09 7.80
C TYR A 322 4.78 18.55 8.72
N ARG A 323 3.64 17.85 8.73
CA ARG A 323 2.49 18.10 9.64
C ARG A 323 2.20 16.90 10.53
N LEU A 324 3.19 16.05 10.80
CA LEU A 324 3.02 14.89 11.68
C LEU A 324 2.47 15.32 13.04
N SER A 325 1.37 14.71 13.51
CA SER A 325 0.82 14.99 14.84
C SER A 325 0.04 13.80 15.42
N LEU A 326 0.13 13.62 16.74
CA LEU A 326 -0.64 12.64 17.51
C LEU A 326 -1.91 13.26 18.08
N PHE A 327 -2.93 12.41 18.32
CA PHE A 327 -4.25 12.81 18.84
C PHE A 327 -4.72 11.93 20.00
#